data_AF-A0A8B6C8T2-F1
#
_entry.id   AF-A0A8B6C8T2-F1
#
_cell.length_a   1.000
_cell.length_b   1.000
_cell.length_c   1.000
_cell.angle_alpha   90.00
_cell.angle_beta   90.00
_cell.angle_gamma   90.00
#
_symmetry.space_group_name_H-M   'P 1'
#
loop_
_entity.id
_entity.type
_entity.pdbx_description
1 polymer ?
#
loop_
_entity_poly.entity_id
_entity_poly.type
_entity_poly.pdbx_seq_one_letter_code
_entity_poly.pdbx_strand_id
1 'polypeptide(L)'
;MEAKKDKILSKRGDSYKLVLTKEYKHKASIYVFNYKISLKDEKQETFTNAFDHMVDYSIKDYPNGRIKIVPIHEIIITKHKSWPIRTYNTVKKLFMDQMERLLNSAEELNLEEVIFEVTIIPNKRGKGKALKILDVINKRSIIQIKNDDTICLSRAIVTSLASNKLLENFTNSQLKHIKEGRPLQKRVAEDLHEQSGVEIKEEEYNIMIQHAKRGGEKKLFINNKCYKVDGYYYDRENKMRNVYEFFGCYWHGCTKCYSPEEICKKDRNKKTMKELYDQTKERLKTIEDYLKPNVKIHTIWECEFDQQKYPEVDPHLKPIDKRDAFYGGRTETIQLYNNLSDLKGRYVDFCSLYPSVNKYCKYPIGHPITYTDISVDDYIKIPIGIISE
;
A
#
# COMPACT_ATOMS: atom_id res chain seq x y z
N MET A 1 -28.78 -3.72 42.47
CA MET A 1 -28.55 -2.62 41.51
C MET A 1 -29.83 -1.81 41.49
N GLU A 2 -29.83 -0.61 42.08
CA GLU A 2 -30.98 0.30 42.00
C GLU A 2 -31.28 0.60 40.54
N ALA A 3 -32.54 0.43 40.13
CA ALA A 3 -33.00 0.78 38.80
C ALA A 3 -32.85 2.30 38.62
N LYS A 4 -31.85 2.73 37.84
CA LYS A 4 -31.78 4.13 37.40
C LYS A 4 -33.09 4.45 36.67
N LYS A 5 -33.78 5.50 37.12
CA LYS A 5 -34.99 6.01 36.47
C LYS A 5 -34.72 6.31 34.99
N ASP A 6 -35.70 6.02 34.15
CA ASP A 6 -35.71 6.38 32.73
C ASP A 6 -35.37 7.86 32.53
N LYS A 7 -34.47 8.13 31.59
CA LYS A 7 -34.01 9.49 31.29
C LYS A 7 -34.62 9.97 29.97
N ILE A 8 -35.48 10.97 30.04
CA ILE A 8 -36.03 11.63 28.85
C ILE A 8 -34.96 12.55 28.25
N LEU A 9 -34.67 12.37 26.96
CA LEU A 9 -33.63 13.12 26.23
C LEU A 9 -34.20 14.21 25.31
N SER A 10 -35.41 14.02 24.78
CA SER A 10 -36.14 15.03 24.00
C SER A 10 -36.57 16.23 24.85
N LYS A 11 -36.63 17.42 24.24
CA LYS A 11 -37.10 18.66 24.88
C LYS A 11 -38.62 18.79 24.80
N ARG A 12 -39.17 19.64 25.67
CA ARG A 12 -40.59 20.02 25.63
C ARG A 12 -40.87 20.82 24.35
N GLY A 13 -41.57 20.20 23.40
CA GLY A 13 -41.91 20.80 22.10
C GLY A 13 -41.46 19.98 20.89
N ASP A 14 -40.52 19.03 21.07
CA ASP A 14 -40.04 18.17 19.98
C ASP A 14 -41.19 17.29 19.43
N SER A 15 -41.14 16.96 18.13
CA SER A 15 -42.13 16.10 17.45
C SER A 15 -42.02 14.62 17.84
N TYR A 16 -41.06 14.26 18.70
CA TYR A 16 -40.87 12.92 19.24
C TYR A 16 -40.50 12.97 20.72
N LYS A 17 -40.65 11.84 21.40
CA LYS A 17 -40.17 11.59 22.76
C LYS A 17 -39.10 10.50 22.71
N LEU A 18 -37.89 10.83 23.12
CA LEU A 18 -36.76 9.90 23.19
C LEU A 18 -36.45 9.60 24.65
N VAL A 19 -36.48 8.32 25.02
CA VAL A 19 -36.27 7.86 26.40
C VAL A 19 -35.12 6.86 26.44
N LEU A 20 -34.09 7.17 27.23
CA LEU A 20 -33.02 6.24 27.59
C LEU A 20 -33.49 5.39 28.78
N THR A 21 -33.67 4.10 28.55
CA THR A 21 -34.18 3.14 29.54
C THR A 21 -33.07 2.36 30.24
N LYS A 22 -31.94 2.18 29.57
CA LYS A 22 -30.79 1.44 30.13
C LYS A 22 -29.48 2.00 29.57
N GLU A 23 -28.50 2.16 30.43
CA GLU A 23 -27.12 2.51 30.05
C GLU A 23 -26.15 1.72 30.92
N TYR A 24 -25.23 0.98 30.31
CA TYR A 24 -24.18 0.28 31.03
C TYR A 24 -22.90 0.10 30.21
N LYS A 25 -21.81 -0.14 30.94
CA LYS A 25 -20.50 -0.42 30.39
C LYS A 25 -20.12 -1.88 30.66
N HIS A 26 -19.81 -2.62 29.60
CA HIS A 26 -19.27 -3.97 29.70
C HIS A 26 -17.78 -3.96 30.05
N LYS A 27 -17.27 -5.06 30.62
CA LYS A 27 -15.86 -5.22 31.04
C LYS A 27 -14.85 -4.91 29.91
N ALA A 28 -15.24 -5.14 28.65
CA ALA A 28 -14.41 -4.87 27.47
C ALA A 28 -14.39 -3.40 26.99
N SER A 29 -14.84 -2.45 27.82
CA SER A 29 -15.02 -1.03 27.43
C SER A 29 -16.03 -0.84 26.28
N ILE A 30 -17.01 -1.73 26.19
CA ILE A 30 -18.15 -1.62 25.29
C ILE A 30 -19.27 -0.90 26.03
N TYR A 31 -19.90 0.06 25.40
CA TYR A 31 -21.01 0.84 25.98
C TYR A 31 -22.30 0.44 25.29
N VAL A 32 -23.35 0.20 26.08
CA VAL A 32 -24.66 -0.21 25.58
C VAL A 32 -25.72 0.71 26.14
N PHE A 33 -26.58 1.17 25.25
CA PHE A 33 -27.68 2.09 25.52
C PHE A 33 -28.98 1.52 24.94
N ASN A 34 -30.06 1.52 25.71
CA ASN A 34 -31.38 1.09 25.24
C ASN A 34 -32.32 2.27 25.19
N TYR A 35 -32.94 2.49 24.04
CA TYR A 35 -33.84 3.60 23.81
C TYR A 35 -35.25 3.13 23.46
N LYS A 36 -36.23 3.94 23.86
CA LYS A 36 -37.59 3.90 23.33
C LYS A 36 -37.87 5.23 22.63
N ILE A 37 -38.53 5.15 21.48
CA ILE A 37 -38.93 6.31 20.67
C ILE A 37 -40.45 6.29 20.56
N SER A 38 -41.09 7.40 20.95
CA SER A 38 -42.50 7.66 20.66
C SER A 38 -42.59 8.85 19.70
N LEU A 39 -43.28 8.69 18.58
CA LEU A 39 -43.46 9.76 17.59
C LEU A 39 -44.81 10.46 17.84
N LYS A 40 -44.87 11.78 17.68
CA LYS A 40 -46.14 12.55 17.79
C LYS A 40 -46.85 12.70 16.44
N ASP A 41 -46.17 12.37 15.35
CA ASP A 41 -46.69 12.32 14.00
C ASP A 41 -46.05 11.16 13.23
N GLU A 42 -46.67 10.72 12.13
CA GLU A 42 -46.21 9.59 11.32
C GLU A 42 -45.21 10.00 10.22
N LYS A 43 -44.56 11.18 10.35
CA LYS A 43 -43.63 11.65 9.33
C LYS A 43 -42.30 10.91 9.43
N GLN A 44 -41.81 10.39 8.31
CA GLN A 44 -40.48 9.77 8.20
C GLN A 44 -39.34 10.69 8.68
N GLU A 45 -39.47 11.99 8.45
CA GLU A 45 -38.53 13.00 8.93
C GLU A 45 -38.46 13.04 10.46
N THR A 46 -39.60 12.93 11.15
CA THR A 46 -39.67 12.92 12.61
C THR A 46 -38.93 11.72 13.20
N PHE A 47 -39.11 10.53 12.60
CA PHE A 47 -38.35 9.34 13.00
C PHE A 47 -36.86 9.50 12.74
N THR A 48 -36.46 10.04 11.58
CA THR A 48 -35.06 10.29 11.24
C THR A 48 -34.40 11.24 12.25
N ASN A 49 -35.09 12.31 12.63
CA ASN A 49 -34.61 13.26 13.63
C ASN A 49 -34.49 12.61 15.03
N ALA A 50 -35.44 11.77 15.42
CA ALA A 50 -35.38 11.03 16.67
C ALA A 50 -34.20 10.03 16.70
N PHE A 51 -33.98 9.35 15.57
CA PHE A 51 -32.90 8.39 15.39
C PHE A 51 -31.52 9.08 15.44
N ASP A 52 -31.37 10.20 14.76
CA ASP A 52 -30.12 10.97 14.77
C ASP A 52 -29.82 11.49 16.18
N HIS A 53 -30.81 12.02 16.90
CA HIS A 53 -30.64 12.45 18.29
C HIS A 53 -30.23 11.30 19.21
N MET A 54 -30.82 10.11 19.04
CA MET A 54 -30.44 8.90 19.78
C MET A 54 -28.96 8.56 19.55
N VAL A 55 -28.52 8.56 18.29
CA VAL A 55 -27.13 8.19 17.96
C VAL A 55 -26.15 9.27 18.41
N ASP A 56 -26.44 10.55 18.20
CA ASP A 56 -25.60 11.67 18.61
C ASP A 56 -25.37 11.68 20.12
N TYR A 57 -26.43 11.40 20.90
CA TYR A 57 -26.30 11.22 22.34
C TYR A 57 -25.38 10.04 22.67
N SER A 58 -25.57 8.91 22.00
CA SER A 58 -24.80 7.68 22.22
C SER A 58 -23.31 7.89 21.94
N ILE A 59 -22.97 8.53 20.82
CA ILE A 59 -21.58 8.66 20.34
C ILE A 59 -20.85 9.91 20.86
N LYS A 60 -21.49 10.76 21.67
CA LYS A 60 -20.94 12.04 22.15
C LYS A 60 -19.51 11.93 22.69
N ASP A 61 -19.26 10.91 23.52
CA ASP A 61 -17.95 10.68 24.13
C ASP A 61 -17.02 9.81 23.27
N TYR A 62 -17.54 9.22 22.19
CA TYR A 62 -16.85 8.28 21.30
C TYR A 62 -17.14 8.56 19.80
N PRO A 63 -16.85 9.77 19.29
CA PRO A 63 -17.25 10.17 17.93
C PRO A 63 -16.61 9.32 16.83
N ASN A 64 -15.48 8.68 17.12
CA ASN A 64 -14.77 7.78 16.21
C ASN A 64 -15.01 6.30 16.54
N GLY A 65 -15.97 5.97 17.41
CA GLY A 65 -16.30 4.60 17.77
C GLY A 65 -16.96 3.84 16.62
N ARG A 66 -16.90 2.51 16.67
CA ARG A 66 -17.76 1.65 15.86
C ARG A 66 -19.05 1.40 16.61
N ILE A 67 -20.17 1.49 15.92
CA ILE A 67 -21.52 1.37 16.47
C ILE A 67 -22.23 0.16 15.85
N LYS A 68 -23.17 -0.42 16.61
CA LYS A 68 -24.16 -1.38 16.17
C LYS A 68 -25.50 -0.94 16.75
N ILE A 69 -26.55 -0.97 15.94
CA ILE A 69 -27.91 -0.63 16.37
C ILE A 69 -28.78 -1.83 16.05
N VAL A 70 -29.55 -2.30 17.04
CA VAL A 70 -30.44 -3.46 16.91
C VAL A 70 -31.82 -3.08 17.44
N PRO A 71 -32.89 -3.20 16.63
CA PRO A 71 -34.25 -3.10 17.12
C PRO A 71 -34.65 -4.42 17.77
N ILE A 72 -35.09 -4.37 19.02
CA ILE A 72 -35.50 -5.54 19.82
C ILE A 72 -37.02 -5.46 20.00
N HIS A 73 -37.72 -6.44 19.44
CA HIS A 73 -39.16 -6.62 19.55
C HIS A 73 -39.51 -8.08 19.22
N GLU A 74 -40.61 -8.62 19.74
CA GLU A 74 -40.99 -10.03 19.57
C GLU A 74 -41.23 -10.43 18.11
N ILE A 75 -41.84 -9.52 17.33
CA ILE A 75 -42.09 -9.70 15.88
C ILE A 75 -40.79 -9.64 15.07
N ILE A 76 -39.76 -8.95 15.57
CA ILE A 76 -38.49 -8.79 14.86
C ILE A 76 -37.57 -9.96 15.22
N ILE A 77 -37.64 -11.05 14.45
CA ILE A 77 -36.73 -12.21 14.56
C ILE A 77 -35.33 -11.80 14.11
N THR A 78 -34.56 -11.21 15.01
CA THR A 78 -33.23 -10.65 14.71
C THR A 78 -32.14 -11.72 14.68
N LYS A 79 -31.63 -12.06 13.49
CA LYS A 79 -30.32 -12.73 13.40
C LYS A 79 -29.22 -11.70 13.68
N HIS A 80 -28.40 -11.90 14.71
CA HIS A 80 -27.31 -10.98 15.08
C HIS A 80 -26.34 -10.60 13.94
N LYS A 81 -26.24 -11.44 12.90
CA LYS A 81 -25.42 -11.22 11.69
C LYS A 81 -25.97 -10.12 10.77
N SER A 82 -27.27 -9.79 10.84
CA SER A 82 -27.92 -8.81 9.95
C SER A 82 -27.60 -7.35 10.31
N TRP A 83 -27.08 -7.12 11.52
CA TRP A 83 -26.77 -5.78 12.06
C TRP A 83 -25.26 -5.64 12.27
N PRO A 84 -24.51 -5.10 11.29
CA PRO A 84 -23.05 -5.06 11.34
C PRO A 84 -22.53 -3.96 12.26
N ILE A 85 -21.36 -4.20 12.87
CA ILE A 85 -20.64 -3.18 13.63
C ILE A 85 -19.75 -2.38 12.67
N ARG A 86 -20.06 -1.10 12.44
CA ARG A 86 -19.36 -0.21 11.49
C ARG A 86 -19.31 1.23 12.01
N THR A 87 -18.86 2.18 11.19
CA THR A 87 -18.96 3.60 11.49
C THR A 87 -20.43 4.06 11.47
N TYR A 88 -20.74 5.13 12.20
CA TYR A 88 -22.10 5.67 12.27
C TYR A 88 -22.74 5.89 10.89
N ASN A 89 -22.08 6.62 9.99
CA ASN A 89 -22.63 6.91 8.66
C ASN A 89 -23.03 5.64 7.89
N THR A 90 -22.22 4.59 7.99
CA THR A 90 -22.51 3.30 7.34
C THR A 90 -23.66 2.57 8.04
N VAL A 91 -23.69 2.56 9.38
CA VAL A 91 -24.77 1.92 10.15
C VAL A 91 -26.10 2.64 9.94
N LYS A 92 -26.12 3.98 9.93
CA LYS A 92 -27.33 4.78 9.68
C LYS A 92 -27.98 4.38 8.37
N LYS A 93 -27.23 4.38 7.28
CA LYS A 93 -27.76 4.02 5.95
C LYS A 93 -28.33 2.59 5.96
N LEU A 94 -27.54 1.62 6.39
CA LEU A 94 -27.97 0.21 6.43
C LEU A 94 -29.17 -0.01 7.35
N PHE A 95 -29.23 0.70 8.46
CA PHE A 95 -30.30 0.57 9.43
C PHE A 95 -31.62 1.14 8.89
N MET A 96 -31.59 2.33 8.31
CA MET A 96 -32.79 2.95 7.73
C MET A 96 -33.36 2.09 6.59
N ASP A 97 -32.49 1.59 5.69
CA ASP A 97 -32.90 0.69 4.60
C ASP A 97 -33.55 -0.61 5.13
N GLN A 98 -33.06 -1.15 6.25
CA GLN A 98 -33.62 -2.36 6.87
C GLN A 98 -34.92 -2.07 7.63
N MET A 99 -35.00 -0.95 8.35
CA MET A 99 -36.23 -0.55 9.05
C MET A 99 -37.37 -0.25 8.09
N GLU A 100 -37.10 0.38 6.95
CA GLU A 100 -38.10 0.61 5.91
C GLU A 100 -38.67 -0.72 5.39
N ARG A 101 -37.81 -1.69 5.10
CA ARG A 101 -38.24 -3.05 4.72
C ARG A 101 -39.05 -3.73 5.81
N LEU A 102 -38.64 -3.60 7.07
CA LEU A 102 -39.33 -4.20 8.21
C LEU A 102 -40.72 -3.61 8.39
N LEU A 103 -40.84 -2.27 8.39
CA LEU A 103 -42.12 -1.57 8.51
C LEU A 103 -43.07 -1.89 7.35
N ASN A 104 -42.54 -2.05 6.13
CA ASN A 104 -43.34 -2.49 4.98
C ASN A 104 -43.81 -3.96 5.07
N SER A 105 -43.12 -4.80 5.86
CA SER A 105 -43.42 -6.23 5.97
C SER A 105 -44.21 -6.63 7.22
N ALA A 106 -44.27 -5.74 8.22
CA ALA A 106 -44.87 -6.00 9.52
C ALA A 106 -45.79 -4.82 9.90
N GLU A 107 -46.98 -4.79 9.28
CA GLU A 107 -47.99 -3.73 9.47
C GLU A 107 -48.46 -3.58 10.93
N GLU A 108 -48.38 -4.65 11.72
CA GLU A 108 -48.77 -4.64 13.15
C GLU A 108 -47.65 -4.15 14.09
N LEU A 109 -46.47 -3.81 13.58
CA LEU A 109 -45.34 -3.40 14.42
C LEU A 109 -45.53 -1.98 14.99
N ASN A 110 -45.82 -1.89 16.28
CA ASN A 110 -45.82 -0.62 16.98
C ASN A 110 -44.39 -0.17 17.35
N LEU A 111 -43.93 0.94 16.78
CA LEU A 111 -42.60 1.50 17.05
C LEU A 111 -42.36 1.85 18.53
N GLU A 112 -43.41 2.14 19.31
CA GLU A 112 -43.27 2.46 20.73
C GLU A 112 -42.87 1.25 21.60
N GLU A 113 -43.15 0.04 21.11
CA GLU A 113 -42.83 -1.22 21.77
C GLU A 113 -41.42 -1.69 21.44
N VAL A 114 -40.81 -1.14 20.37
CA VAL A 114 -39.45 -1.46 19.94
C VAL A 114 -38.41 -0.82 20.87
N ILE A 115 -37.49 -1.65 21.36
CA ILE A 115 -36.31 -1.18 22.08
C ILE A 115 -35.14 -1.10 21.11
N PHE A 116 -34.58 0.10 20.92
CA PHE A 116 -33.38 0.28 20.12
C PHE A 116 -32.14 0.14 21.00
N GLU A 117 -31.44 -0.98 20.86
CA GLU A 117 -30.17 -1.22 21.53
C GLU A 117 -29.02 -0.68 20.68
N VAL A 118 -28.32 0.32 21.20
CA VAL A 118 -27.13 0.93 20.61
C VAL A 118 -25.90 0.43 21.35
N THR A 119 -25.06 -0.32 20.66
CA THR A 119 -23.76 -0.78 21.16
C THR A 119 -22.62 0.03 20.55
N ILE A 120 -21.76 0.59 21.38
CA ILE A 120 -20.56 1.33 20.97
C ILE A 120 -19.32 0.58 21.40
N ILE A 121 -18.46 0.35 20.42
CA ILE A 121 -17.09 -0.12 20.61
C ILE A 121 -16.19 1.09 20.34
N PRO A 122 -15.66 1.74 21.40
CA PRO A 122 -14.69 2.80 21.22
C PRO A 122 -13.51 2.26 20.43
N ASN A 123 -13.13 2.98 19.38
CA ASN A 123 -11.83 2.75 18.77
C ASN A 123 -10.78 3.21 19.80
N LYS A 124 -10.24 2.26 20.56
CA LYS A 124 -9.08 2.53 21.40
C LYS A 124 -7.98 3.00 20.46
N ARG A 125 -7.69 4.30 20.46
CA ARG A 125 -6.40 4.78 19.97
C ARG A 125 -5.38 4.06 20.85
N GLY A 126 -4.60 3.15 20.27
CA GLY A 126 -3.33 2.82 20.90
C GLY A 126 -2.60 4.13 21.19
N LYS A 127 -1.66 4.14 22.13
CA LYS A 127 -0.55 5.11 22.04
C LYS A 127 0.19 4.77 20.74
N GLY A 128 -0.40 5.15 19.60
CA GLY A 128 0.31 5.23 18.36
C GLY A 128 1.41 6.21 18.67
N LYS A 129 2.61 5.68 18.94
CA LYS A 129 3.78 6.38 18.45
C LYS A 129 3.40 6.65 17.00
N ALA A 130 3.22 7.92 16.66
CA ALA A 130 3.44 8.27 15.27
C ALA A 130 4.68 7.48 14.86
N LEU A 131 4.60 6.75 13.76
CA LEU A 131 5.81 6.45 13.05
C LEU A 131 6.35 7.84 12.75
N LYS A 132 7.18 8.39 13.65
CA LYS A 132 8.27 9.26 13.25
C LYS A 132 8.89 8.38 12.20
N ILE A 133 8.62 8.68 10.93
CA ILE A 133 9.44 8.22 9.83
C ILE A 133 10.82 8.50 10.37
N LEU A 134 11.51 7.42 10.75
CA LEU A 134 12.82 7.51 11.35
C LEU A 134 13.60 8.27 10.31
N ASP A 135 13.96 9.50 10.63
CA ASP A 135 14.74 10.32 9.73
C ASP A 135 16.07 9.58 9.59
N VAL A 136 16.20 8.82 8.51
CA VAL A 136 17.30 7.87 8.28
C VAL A 136 18.63 8.62 8.35
N ILE A 137 18.58 9.92 8.05
CA ILE A 137 19.69 10.89 8.11
C ILE A 137 20.23 11.05 9.54
N ASN A 138 19.37 10.99 10.56
CA ASN A 138 19.72 11.30 11.95
C ASN A 138 20.08 10.07 12.79
N LYS A 139 19.87 8.84 12.27
CA LYS A 139 20.08 7.61 13.05
C LYS A 139 21.50 7.08 12.88
N ARG A 140 22.31 7.21 13.94
CA ARG A 140 23.70 6.68 13.99
C ARG A 140 23.80 5.16 13.87
N SER A 141 22.70 4.41 14.02
CA SER A 141 22.68 2.95 13.90
C SER A 141 22.37 2.44 12.49
N ILE A 142 22.14 3.35 11.52
CA ILE A 142 21.98 2.98 10.11
C ILE A 142 23.24 3.46 9.37
N ILE A 143 24.01 2.52 8.84
CA ILE A 143 25.13 2.83 7.95
C ILE A 143 24.58 2.91 6.54
N GLN A 144 24.52 4.13 5.98
CA GLN A 144 24.07 4.34 4.62
C GLN A 144 25.20 4.01 3.64
N ILE A 145 24.98 3.05 2.75
CA ILE A 145 25.86 2.82 1.59
C ILE A 145 25.54 3.88 0.55
N LYS A 146 26.49 4.78 0.32
CA LYS A 146 26.40 5.79 -0.73
C LYS A 146 27.25 5.32 -1.91
N ASN A 147 26.59 4.84 -2.95
CA ASN A 147 27.23 4.36 -4.16
C ASN A 147 26.37 4.75 -5.38
N ASP A 148 27.02 4.86 -6.52
CA ASP A 148 26.43 5.15 -7.84
C ASP A 148 26.62 3.98 -8.83
N ASP A 149 27.20 2.88 -8.35
CA ASP A 149 27.40 1.61 -9.07
C ASP A 149 26.33 0.56 -8.71
N THR A 150 26.35 -0.56 -9.41
CA THR A 150 25.40 -1.66 -9.22
C THR A 150 25.77 -2.63 -8.08
N ILE A 151 26.93 -2.46 -7.43
CA ILE A 151 27.47 -3.38 -6.41
C ILE A 151 27.06 -3.01 -4.97
N CYS A 152 25.88 -2.40 -4.79
CA CYS A 152 25.41 -1.90 -3.49
C CYS A 152 25.32 -3.00 -2.42
N LEU A 153 24.96 -4.22 -2.81
CA LEU A 153 24.89 -5.39 -1.92
C LEU A 153 26.27 -5.76 -1.38
N SER A 154 27.26 -5.91 -2.25
CA SER A 154 28.62 -6.28 -1.88
C SER A 154 29.29 -5.20 -1.04
N ARG A 155 29.04 -3.92 -1.34
CA ARG A 155 29.44 -2.79 -0.48
C ARG A 155 28.81 -2.86 0.91
N ALA A 156 27.54 -3.26 1.01
CA ALA A 156 26.86 -3.44 2.30
C ALA A 156 27.45 -4.61 3.11
N ILE A 157 27.72 -5.75 2.45
CA ILE A 157 28.31 -6.93 3.08
C ILE A 157 29.70 -6.59 3.63
N VAL A 158 30.59 -6.05 2.80
CA VAL A 158 31.95 -5.68 3.20
C VAL A 158 31.95 -4.65 4.34
N THR A 159 31.01 -3.70 4.32
CA THR A 159 30.84 -2.72 5.41
C THR A 159 30.39 -3.39 6.71
N SER A 160 29.52 -4.39 6.63
CA SER A 160 29.08 -5.18 7.79
C SER A 160 30.23 -6.01 8.35
N LEU A 161 31.00 -6.69 7.50
CA LEU A 161 32.17 -7.48 7.89
C LEU A 161 33.21 -6.58 8.59
N ALA A 162 33.50 -5.41 8.03
CA ALA A 162 34.40 -4.43 8.63
C ALA A 162 33.90 -3.88 9.99
N SER A 163 32.57 -3.70 10.13
CA SER A 163 31.95 -3.25 11.39
C SER A 163 32.03 -4.29 12.50
N ASN A 164 31.97 -5.57 12.14
CA ASN A 164 32.08 -6.70 13.06
C ASN A 164 33.51 -7.23 13.22
N LYS A 165 34.51 -6.57 12.60
CA LYS A 165 35.92 -6.99 12.61
C LYS A 165 36.14 -8.42 12.08
N LEU A 166 35.34 -8.82 11.09
CA LEU A 166 35.44 -10.13 10.44
C LEU A 166 36.37 -10.12 9.20
N LEU A 167 36.96 -8.96 8.87
CA LEU A 167 37.97 -8.85 7.82
C LEU A 167 39.36 -8.88 8.45
N GLU A 168 40.02 -10.04 8.39
CA GLU A 168 41.25 -10.33 9.13
C GLU A 168 42.51 -9.66 8.56
N ASN A 169 42.52 -9.34 7.26
CA ASN A 169 43.69 -8.82 6.54
C ASN A 169 43.76 -7.28 6.45
N PHE A 170 43.01 -6.56 7.29
CA PHE A 170 42.94 -5.10 7.23
C PHE A 170 43.29 -4.44 8.56
N THR A 171 44.13 -3.42 8.50
CA THR A 171 44.43 -2.56 9.65
C THR A 171 43.19 -1.82 10.13
N ASN A 172 43.17 -1.38 11.40
CA ASN A 172 42.08 -0.56 11.95
C ASN A 172 41.76 0.69 11.11
N SER A 173 42.77 1.29 10.48
CA SER A 173 42.62 2.44 9.57
C SER A 173 41.89 2.04 8.28
N GLN A 174 42.27 0.91 7.68
CA GLN A 174 41.61 0.38 6.49
C GLN A 174 40.16 -0.04 6.78
N LEU A 175 39.91 -0.69 7.92
CA LEU A 175 38.55 -1.02 8.37
C LEU A 175 37.69 0.24 8.54
N LYS A 176 38.27 1.34 9.03
CA LYS A 176 37.59 2.65 9.09
C LYS A 176 37.25 3.17 7.69
N HIS A 177 38.19 3.11 6.74
CA HIS A 177 37.94 3.52 5.35
C HIS A 177 36.81 2.73 4.69
N ILE A 178 36.75 1.43 4.94
CA ILE A 178 35.69 0.56 4.43
C ILE A 178 34.33 0.97 5.01
N LYS A 179 34.24 1.20 6.33
CA LYS A 179 33.01 1.63 7.01
C LYS A 179 32.50 3.00 6.55
N GLU A 180 33.41 3.91 6.22
CA GLU A 180 33.09 5.27 5.77
C GLU A 180 32.74 5.36 4.27
N GLY A 181 32.79 4.25 3.53
CA GLY A 181 32.50 4.26 2.09
C GLY A 181 33.60 4.89 1.22
N ARG A 182 34.84 4.95 1.72
CA ARG A 182 35.99 5.45 0.95
C ARG A 182 36.34 4.49 -0.20
N PRO A 183 37.20 4.89 -1.16
CA PRO A 183 37.52 4.06 -2.33
C PRO A 183 37.98 2.62 -2.04
N LEU A 184 38.53 2.35 -0.84
CA LEU A 184 38.87 0.99 -0.42
C LEU A 184 37.63 0.09 -0.28
N GLN A 185 36.48 0.62 0.16
CA GLN A 185 35.22 -0.14 0.22
C GLN A 185 34.82 -0.67 -1.16
N LYS A 186 34.98 0.15 -2.21
CA LYS A 186 34.68 -0.25 -3.60
C LYS A 186 35.53 -1.43 -4.02
N ARG A 187 36.86 -1.31 -3.90
CA ARG A 187 37.81 -2.35 -4.30
C ARG A 187 37.55 -3.70 -3.60
N VAL A 188 37.28 -3.67 -2.29
CA VAL A 188 36.99 -4.90 -1.54
C VAL A 188 35.60 -5.48 -1.91
N ALA A 189 34.64 -4.63 -2.28
CA ALA A 189 33.34 -5.08 -2.76
C ALA A 189 33.39 -5.67 -4.18
N GLU A 190 34.28 -5.18 -5.04
CA GLU A 190 34.58 -5.73 -6.37
C GLU A 190 35.26 -7.10 -6.25
N ASP A 191 36.29 -7.21 -5.40
CA ASP A 191 36.97 -8.48 -5.08
C ASP A 191 36.00 -9.52 -4.52
N LEU A 192 35.08 -9.12 -3.63
CA LEU A 192 34.01 -9.99 -3.14
C LEU A 192 33.07 -10.47 -4.27
N HIS A 193 32.76 -9.60 -5.23
CA HIS A 193 31.94 -9.95 -6.40
C HIS A 193 32.62 -11.00 -7.27
N GLU A 194 33.91 -10.77 -7.57
CA GLU A 194 34.76 -11.66 -8.36
C GLU A 194 34.88 -13.04 -7.69
N GLN A 195 35.20 -13.07 -6.39
CA GLN A 195 35.28 -14.31 -5.62
C GLN A 195 33.94 -15.05 -5.54
N SER A 196 32.81 -14.34 -5.60
CA SER A 196 31.48 -14.94 -5.56
C SER A 196 31.01 -15.46 -6.93
N GLY A 197 31.76 -15.24 -8.01
CA GLY A 197 31.34 -15.61 -9.37
C GLY A 197 30.08 -14.88 -9.85
N VAL A 198 29.73 -13.74 -9.24
CA VAL A 198 28.55 -12.95 -9.61
C VAL A 198 28.97 -11.89 -10.62
N GLU A 199 28.62 -12.10 -11.89
CA GLU A 199 28.88 -11.15 -12.98
C GLU A 199 28.35 -9.74 -12.65
N ILE A 200 29.23 -8.75 -12.71
CA ILE A 200 28.84 -7.35 -12.66
C ILE A 200 28.28 -6.99 -14.04
N LYS A 201 26.94 -6.98 -14.14
CA LYS A 201 26.17 -6.72 -15.38
C LYS A 201 26.46 -5.39 -16.09
N GLU A 202 27.39 -4.57 -15.61
CA GLU A 202 27.79 -3.33 -16.26
C GLU A 202 28.68 -3.57 -17.50
N GLU A 203 29.25 -4.76 -17.68
CA GLU A 203 30.25 -5.02 -18.74
C GLU A 203 29.69 -5.41 -20.12
N GLU A 204 28.41 -5.79 -20.25
CA GLU A 204 27.90 -6.26 -21.56
C GLU A 204 27.82 -5.13 -22.62
N TYR A 205 27.80 -3.86 -22.18
CA TYR A 205 27.93 -2.71 -23.06
C TYR A 205 28.85 -1.68 -22.41
N ASN A 206 30.04 -1.48 -22.97
CA ASN A 206 31.04 -0.48 -22.57
C ASN A 206 30.58 0.98 -22.87
N ILE A 207 29.29 1.26 -22.66
CA ILE A 207 28.57 2.47 -23.04
C ILE A 207 27.98 3.08 -21.76
N MET A 208 28.65 4.10 -21.22
CA MET A 208 28.14 4.86 -20.07
C MET A 208 27.08 5.88 -20.50
N ILE A 209 25.81 5.46 -20.50
CA ILE A 209 24.67 6.34 -20.79
C ILE A 209 24.35 7.20 -19.56
N GLN A 210 24.26 8.52 -19.74
CA GLN A 210 23.72 9.45 -18.74
C GLN A 210 22.18 9.42 -18.80
N HIS A 211 21.51 9.22 -17.65
CA HIS A 211 20.04 9.17 -17.55
C HIS A 211 19.57 9.54 -16.13
N ALA A 212 18.26 9.55 -15.89
CA ALA A 212 17.66 9.99 -14.61
C ALA A 212 18.27 9.36 -13.34
N LYS A 213 18.71 8.09 -13.40
CA LYS A 213 19.33 7.36 -12.27
C LYS A 213 20.86 7.38 -12.27
N ARG A 214 21.50 7.96 -13.28
CA ARG A 214 22.96 8.01 -13.45
C ARG A 214 23.39 9.39 -13.94
N GLY A 215 23.67 10.29 -12.99
CA GLY A 215 24.05 11.68 -13.27
C GLY A 215 22.89 12.61 -13.64
N GLY A 216 21.65 12.11 -13.61
CA GLY A 216 20.45 12.84 -13.99
C GLY A 216 20.27 12.97 -15.51
N GLU A 217 19.07 13.32 -15.95
CA GLU A 217 18.77 13.53 -17.37
C GLU A 217 19.63 14.65 -17.96
N LYS A 218 20.13 14.41 -19.18
CA LYS A 218 20.94 15.41 -19.89
C LYS A 218 20.05 16.59 -20.29
N LYS A 219 20.47 17.79 -19.88
CA LYS A 219 19.83 19.05 -20.24
C LYS A 219 20.47 19.64 -21.49
N LEU A 220 19.65 19.94 -22.49
CA LEU A 220 20.00 20.64 -23.73
C LEU A 220 19.31 22.00 -23.71
N PHE A 221 20.07 23.08 -23.81
CA PHE A 221 19.54 24.44 -23.83
C PHE A 221 19.46 24.90 -25.29
N ILE A 222 18.24 24.95 -25.83
CA ILE A 222 17.95 25.26 -27.24
C ILE A 222 16.93 26.40 -27.27
N ASN A 223 17.24 27.51 -27.93
CA ASN A 223 16.36 28.68 -28.08
C ASN A 223 15.72 29.14 -26.75
N ASN A 224 16.55 29.33 -25.71
CA ASN A 224 16.13 29.69 -24.34
C ASN A 224 15.17 28.69 -23.66
N LYS A 225 15.03 27.48 -24.19
CA LYS A 225 14.24 26.39 -23.60
C LYS A 225 15.16 25.24 -23.21
N CYS A 226 14.89 24.66 -22.04
CA CYS A 226 15.63 23.51 -21.52
C CYS A 226 14.88 22.22 -21.89
N TYR A 227 15.49 21.42 -22.76
CA TYR A 227 15.04 20.08 -23.12
C TYR A 227 15.80 19.06 -22.29
N LYS A 228 15.11 18.13 -21.65
CA LYS A 228 15.71 16.99 -20.95
C LYS A 228 15.48 15.73 -21.74
N VAL A 229 16.54 14.99 -22.08
CA VAL A 229 16.43 13.72 -22.79
C VAL A 229 16.56 12.55 -21.83
N ASP A 230 15.88 11.43 -22.10
CA ASP A 230 15.82 10.28 -21.19
C ASP A 230 17.19 9.59 -21.04
N GLY A 231 17.93 9.51 -22.14
CA GLY A 231 19.31 9.00 -22.16
C GLY A 231 20.22 9.80 -23.09
N TYR A 232 21.49 9.93 -22.71
CA TYR A 232 22.50 10.58 -23.54
C TYR A 232 23.84 9.86 -23.43
N TYR A 233 24.48 9.60 -24.56
CA TYR A 233 25.82 9.05 -24.63
C TYR A 233 26.62 9.79 -25.70
N TYR A 234 27.88 10.13 -25.40
CA TYR A 234 28.81 10.67 -26.38
C TYR A 234 29.85 9.61 -26.71
N ASP A 235 29.74 9.06 -27.91
CA ASP A 235 30.74 8.17 -28.50
C ASP A 235 31.95 9.02 -28.89
N ARG A 236 33.05 8.83 -28.16
CA ARG A 236 34.27 9.59 -28.38
C ARG A 236 35.04 9.12 -29.62
N GLU A 237 34.91 7.84 -29.96
CA GLU A 237 35.61 7.24 -31.10
C GLU A 237 35.02 7.74 -32.42
N ASN A 238 33.70 7.63 -32.55
CA ASN A 238 32.98 8.08 -33.75
C ASN A 238 32.58 9.56 -33.69
N LYS A 239 32.93 10.26 -32.59
CA LYS A 239 32.50 11.64 -32.29
C LYS A 239 30.98 11.84 -32.41
N MET A 240 30.21 10.80 -32.08
CA MET A 240 28.77 10.71 -32.31
C MET A 240 27.98 10.96 -31.02
N ARG A 241 26.98 11.85 -31.08
CA ARG A 241 26.04 12.06 -29.97
C ARG A 241 24.88 11.10 -30.11
N ASN A 242 24.70 10.20 -29.15
CA ASN A 242 23.57 9.29 -29.09
C ASN A 242 22.55 9.83 -28.07
N VAL A 243 21.35 10.13 -28.54
CA VAL A 243 20.23 10.55 -27.70
C VAL A 243 19.21 9.41 -27.66
N TYR A 244 18.70 9.09 -26.48
CA TYR A 244 17.67 8.06 -26.30
C TYR A 244 16.40 8.72 -25.74
N GLU A 245 15.27 8.44 -26.35
CA GLU A 245 13.95 8.91 -25.90
C GLU A 245 12.96 7.73 -25.82
N PHE A 246 12.24 7.64 -24.70
CA PHE A 246 11.19 6.66 -24.46
C PHE A 246 9.83 7.36 -24.45
N PHE A 247 8.98 7.04 -25.42
CA PHE A 247 7.68 7.68 -25.56
C PHE A 247 6.58 6.86 -24.91
N GLY A 248 6.20 7.26 -23.68
CA GLY A 248 4.95 6.80 -23.06
C GLY A 248 3.77 7.10 -23.98
N CYS A 249 3.06 6.06 -24.44
CA CYS A 249 2.11 6.14 -25.55
C CYS A 249 0.97 7.13 -25.26
N TYR A 250 0.48 7.15 -24.01
CA TYR A 250 -0.60 8.01 -23.56
C TYR A 250 -0.22 9.50 -23.51
N TRP A 251 1.04 9.80 -23.21
CA TRP A 251 1.52 11.18 -23.01
C TRP A 251 2.10 11.81 -24.29
N HIS A 252 2.48 10.97 -25.26
CA HIS A 252 3.15 11.39 -26.50
C HIS A 252 2.28 11.15 -27.76
N GLY A 253 1.04 10.70 -27.60
CA GLY A 253 0.10 10.55 -28.72
C GLY A 253 0.44 9.42 -29.68
N CYS A 254 0.64 8.20 -29.18
CA CYS A 254 0.98 7.06 -30.05
C CYS A 254 -0.15 6.74 -31.04
N THR A 255 0.12 6.86 -32.34
CA THR A 255 -0.85 6.59 -33.42
C THR A 255 -1.24 5.12 -33.58
N LYS A 256 -0.48 4.19 -32.97
CA LYS A 256 -0.83 2.76 -32.92
C LYS A 256 -1.81 2.42 -31.80
N CYS A 257 -1.80 3.20 -30.71
CA CYS A 257 -2.55 2.87 -29.49
C CYS A 257 -3.83 3.69 -29.34
N TYR A 258 -3.91 4.86 -29.98
CA TYR A 258 -5.01 5.82 -29.80
C TYR A 258 -5.39 6.48 -31.14
N SER A 259 -6.66 6.81 -31.30
CA SER A 259 -7.16 7.60 -32.42
C SER A 259 -6.65 9.05 -32.34
N PRO A 260 -6.33 9.70 -33.46
CA PRO A 260 -5.85 11.09 -33.47
C PRO A 260 -6.79 12.08 -32.76
N GLU A 261 -8.10 11.85 -32.81
CA GLU A 261 -9.16 12.70 -32.25
C GLU A 261 -9.38 12.48 -30.74
N GLU A 262 -8.81 11.42 -30.15
CA GLU A 262 -8.97 11.14 -28.73
C GLU A 262 -8.31 12.22 -27.87
N ILE A 263 -8.98 12.58 -26.77
CA ILE A 263 -8.46 13.59 -25.83
C ILE A 263 -7.66 12.89 -24.74
N CYS A 264 -6.42 13.36 -24.51
CA CYS A 264 -5.63 12.97 -23.35
C CYS A 264 -6.23 13.58 -22.08
N LYS A 265 -7.16 12.85 -21.44
CA LYS A 265 -7.94 13.33 -20.29
C LYS A 265 -7.13 13.84 -19.10
N LYS A 266 -5.91 13.32 -18.90
CA LYS A 266 -5.01 13.74 -17.80
C LYS A 266 -4.02 14.83 -18.22
N ASP A 267 -3.98 15.22 -19.49
CA ASP A 267 -3.25 16.40 -19.91
C ASP A 267 -3.96 17.66 -19.41
N ARG A 268 -3.18 18.63 -18.90
CA ARG A 268 -3.72 19.86 -18.31
C ARG A 268 -4.44 20.73 -19.33
N ASN A 269 -4.03 20.67 -20.59
CA ASN A 269 -4.61 21.44 -21.69
C ASN A 269 -5.64 20.63 -22.48
N LYS A 270 -5.96 19.40 -22.05
CA LYS A 270 -6.87 18.47 -22.74
C LYS A 270 -6.56 18.32 -24.23
N LYS A 271 -5.27 18.27 -24.57
CA LYS A 271 -4.83 18.09 -25.96
C LYS A 271 -5.32 16.77 -26.53
N THR A 272 -5.57 16.78 -27.83
CA THR A 272 -5.81 15.58 -28.63
C THR A 272 -4.54 14.75 -28.76
N MET A 273 -4.68 13.45 -29.02
CA MET A 273 -3.54 12.55 -29.27
C MET A 273 -2.73 13.01 -30.48
N LYS A 274 -3.39 13.57 -31.51
CA LYS A 274 -2.72 14.19 -32.66
C LYS A 274 -1.81 15.35 -32.24
N GLU A 275 -2.30 16.29 -31.42
CA GLU A 275 -1.49 17.43 -30.98
C GLU A 275 -0.28 17.01 -30.13
N LEU A 276 -0.42 15.96 -29.31
CA LEU A 276 0.68 15.39 -28.54
C LEU A 276 1.72 14.71 -29.44
N TYR A 277 1.26 13.98 -30.46
CA TYR A 277 2.13 13.37 -31.45
C TYR A 277 2.93 14.44 -32.22
N ASP A 278 2.25 15.46 -32.72
CA ASP A 278 2.86 16.55 -33.47
C ASP A 278 3.91 17.28 -32.62
N GLN A 279 3.63 17.54 -31.34
CA GLN A 279 4.60 18.13 -30.39
C GLN A 279 5.80 17.21 -30.13
N THR A 280 5.57 15.90 -30.04
CA THR A 280 6.63 14.92 -29.87
C THR A 280 7.56 14.93 -31.08
N LYS A 281 7.01 14.98 -32.30
CA LYS A 281 7.79 15.07 -33.54
C LYS A 281 8.52 16.40 -33.70
N GLU A 282 7.87 17.53 -33.38
CA GLU A 282 8.49 18.84 -33.41
C GLU A 282 9.67 18.94 -32.42
N ARG A 283 9.49 18.41 -31.20
CA ARG A 283 10.55 18.29 -30.20
C ARG A 283 11.73 17.49 -30.74
N LEU A 284 11.48 16.31 -31.31
CA LEU A 284 12.54 15.46 -31.87
C LEU A 284 13.33 16.19 -32.95
N LYS A 285 12.63 16.81 -33.90
CA LYS A 285 13.25 17.59 -34.97
C LYS A 285 14.10 18.73 -34.43
N THR A 286 13.60 19.45 -33.43
CA THR A 286 14.34 20.54 -32.77
C THR A 286 15.64 20.05 -32.13
N ILE A 287 15.61 18.90 -31.44
CA ILE A 287 16.79 18.31 -30.81
C ILE A 287 17.78 17.81 -31.87
N GLU A 288 17.28 17.15 -32.91
CA GLU A 288 18.08 16.64 -34.01
C GLU A 288 18.82 17.77 -34.74
N ASP A 289 18.10 18.82 -35.14
CA ASP A 289 18.65 19.96 -35.86
C ASP A 289 19.71 20.72 -35.04
N TYR A 290 19.53 20.80 -33.72
CA TYR A 290 20.51 21.41 -32.81
C TYR A 290 21.79 20.59 -32.64
N LEU A 291 21.71 19.25 -32.74
CA LEU A 291 22.83 18.35 -32.48
C LEU A 291 23.55 17.87 -33.76
N LYS A 292 23.01 18.17 -34.95
CA LYS A 292 23.66 17.94 -36.24
C LYS A 292 25.05 18.60 -36.33
N PRO A 293 25.98 18.05 -37.14
CA PRO A 293 25.80 16.90 -38.03
C PRO A 293 25.96 15.53 -37.35
N ASN A 294 26.49 15.47 -36.12
CA ASN A 294 26.93 14.22 -35.49
C ASN A 294 25.99 13.77 -34.37
N VAL A 295 24.75 13.42 -34.75
CA VAL A 295 23.73 12.93 -33.82
C VAL A 295 23.00 11.71 -34.35
N LYS A 296 22.75 10.75 -33.46
CA LYS A 296 21.83 9.63 -33.67
C LYS A 296 20.79 9.67 -32.56
N ILE A 297 19.52 9.83 -32.92
CA ILE A 297 18.41 9.77 -31.97
C ILE A 297 17.78 8.38 -32.06
N HIS A 298 17.82 7.67 -30.94
CA HIS A 298 17.17 6.38 -30.75
C HIS A 298 15.86 6.62 -30.02
N THR A 299 14.78 6.11 -30.59
CA THR A 299 13.44 6.28 -30.03
C THR A 299 12.73 4.96 -29.96
N ILE A 300 11.95 4.75 -28.91
CA ILE A 300 11.07 3.60 -28.80
C ILE A 300 9.75 4.03 -28.14
N TRP A 301 8.63 3.53 -28.66
CA TRP A 301 7.33 3.74 -28.04
C TRP A 301 7.09 2.72 -26.93
N GLU A 302 6.33 3.09 -25.90
CA GLU A 302 5.96 2.20 -24.80
C GLU A 302 5.35 0.88 -25.29
N CYS A 303 4.44 0.91 -26.25
CA CYS A 303 3.83 -0.31 -26.81
C CYS A 303 4.83 -1.20 -27.56
N GLU A 304 5.83 -0.61 -28.24
CA GLU A 304 6.88 -1.36 -28.95
C GLU A 304 7.85 -1.99 -27.95
N PHE A 305 8.19 -1.25 -26.90
CA PHE A 305 9.02 -1.75 -25.81
C PHE A 305 8.33 -2.88 -25.04
N ASP A 306 7.04 -2.72 -24.74
CA ASP A 306 6.26 -3.74 -24.04
C ASP A 306 6.15 -5.04 -24.85
N GLN A 307 5.97 -4.94 -26.18
CA GLN A 307 5.99 -6.10 -27.08
C GLN A 307 7.35 -6.81 -27.08
N GLN A 308 8.46 -6.07 -27.08
CA GLN A 308 9.81 -6.65 -27.04
C GLN A 308 10.15 -7.28 -25.70
N LYS A 309 9.70 -6.66 -24.60
CA LYS A 309 10.01 -7.11 -23.23
C LYS A 309 9.16 -8.29 -22.79
N TYR A 310 7.93 -8.39 -23.29
CA TYR A 310 6.99 -9.46 -22.99
C TYR A 310 6.47 -10.08 -24.31
N PRO A 311 7.33 -10.79 -25.08
CA PRO A 311 6.89 -11.46 -26.29
C PRO A 311 5.81 -12.47 -25.92
N GLU A 312 4.57 -12.22 -26.38
CA GLU A 312 3.36 -13.03 -26.22
C GLU A 312 3.33 -13.93 -24.96
N VAL A 313 3.35 -13.32 -23.79
CA VAL A 313 2.87 -13.98 -22.57
C VAL A 313 1.36 -13.72 -22.51
N ASP A 314 0.55 -14.79 -22.46
CA ASP A 314 -0.91 -14.69 -22.24
C ASP A 314 -1.17 -13.60 -21.18
N PRO A 315 -2.03 -12.59 -21.44
CA PRO A 315 -2.38 -11.57 -20.46
C PRO A 315 -2.84 -12.12 -19.10
N HIS A 316 -3.26 -13.38 -19.04
CA HIS A 316 -3.63 -14.12 -17.82
C HIS A 316 -2.44 -14.75 -17.09
N LEU A 317 -1.30 -14.96 -17.75
CA LEU A 317 -0.06 -15.50 -17.19
C LEU A 317 0.94 -14.38 -16.85
N LYS A 318 0.47 -13.30 -16.20
CA LYS A 318 1.39 -12.34 -15.60
C LYS A 318 2.26 -13.08 -14.57
N PRO A 319 3.61 -12.98 -14.64
CA PRO A 319 4.45 -13.45 -13.55
C PRO A 319 3.96 -12.85 -12.24
N ILE A 320 3.79 -13.68 -11.21
CA ILE A 320 3.37 -13.21 -9.87
C ILE A 320 4.33 -12.10 -9.45
N ASP A 321 3.80 -10.93 -9.07
CA ASP A 321 4.64 -9.91 -8.45
C ASP A 321 5.16 -10.49 -7.15
N LYS A 322 6.48 -10.68 -7.04
CA LYS A 322 7.12 -11.24 -5.84
C LYS A 322 6.78 -10.43 -4.59
N ARG A 323 6.42 -9.16 -4.73
CA ARG A 323 5.94 -8.32 -3.62
C ARG A 323 4.57 -8.76 -3.10
N ASP A 324 3.72 -9.33 -3.95
CA ASP A 324 2.42 -9.84 -3.53
C ASP A 324 2.57 -11.04 -2.59
N ALA A 325 3.64 -11.83 -2.75
CA ALA A 325 3.97 -12.92 -1.83
C ALA A 325 4.59 -12.45 -0.50
N PHE A 326 4.90 -11.15 -0.35
CA PHE A 326 5.59 -10.63 0.82
C PHE A 326 4.57 -10.14 1.87
N TYR A 327 4.27 -11.00 2.83
CA TYR A 327 3.33 -10.70 3.91
C TYR A 327 4.04 -10.41 5.23
N GLY A 328 3.42 -9.57 6.06
CA GLY A 328 3.86 -9.32 7.43
C GLY A 328 3.43 -10.44 8.40
N GLY A 329 3.59 -10.18 9.70
CA GLY A 329 3.17 -11.12 10.74
C GLY A 329 1.66 -11.43 10.66
N ARG A 330 1.29 -12.71 10.79
CA ARG A 330 -0.10 -13.13 10.83
C ARG A 330 -0.75 -12.66 12.14
N THR A 331 -1.83 -11.90 12.03
CA THR A 331 -2.70 -11.56 13.16
C THR A 331 -4.10 -12.01 12.81
N GLU A 332 -4.48 -13.19 13.29
CA GLU A 332 -5.78 -13.78 13.02
C GLU A 332 -6.51 -14.06 14.32
N THR A 333 -7.78 -13.68 14.38
CA THR A 333 -8.66 -13.94 15.51
C THR A 333 -9.61 -15.05 15.12
N ILE A 334 -9.32 -16.27 15.56
CA ILE A 334 -10.14 -17.46 15.26
C ILE A 334 -11.48 -17.41 16.03
N GLN A 335 -11.49 -16.83 17.23
CA GLN A 335 -12.68 -16.70 18.07
C GLN A 335 -12.70 -15.35 18.79
N LEU A 336 -13.80 -14.59 18.64
CA LEU A 336 -13.94 -13.24 19.21
C LEU A 336 -14.16 -13.22 20.73
N TYR A 337 -14.78 -14.27 21.27
CA TYR A 337 -15.06 -14.42 22.70
C TYR A 337 -15.12 -15.90 23.07
N ASN A 338 -14.40 -16.26 24.13
CA ASN A 338 -14.50 -17.56 24.77
C ASN A 338 -14.68 -17.32 26.27
N ASN A 339 -15.72 -17.91 26.86
CA ASN A 339 -15.98 -17.79 28.30
C ASN A 339 -15.08 -18.78 29.05
N LEU A 340 -14.02 -18.28 29.67
CA LEU A 340 -13.06 -19.07 30.43
C LEU A 340 -13.47 -19.21 31.91
N SER A 341 -14.76 -19.12 32.25
CA SER A 341 -15.23 -19.19 33.65
C SER A 341 -14.70 -20.42 34.39
N ASP A 342 -14.66 -21.56 33.70
CA ASP A 342 -14.25 -22.86 34.25
C ASP A 342 -12.99 -23.43 33.57
N LEU A 343 -12.34 -22.63 32.71
CA LEU A 343 -11.19 -23.04 31.90
C LEU A 343 -9.98 -22.13 32.14
N LYS A 344 -8.77 -22.68 32.07
CA LYS A 344 -7.52 -21.89 32.13
C LYS A 344 -6.97 -21.67 30.73
N GLY A 345 -6.90 -20.42 30.29
CA GLY A 345 -6.21 -20.03 29.05
C GLY A 345 -4.70 -19.96 29.24
N ARG A 346 -3.93 -20.36 28.23
CA ARG A 346 -2.48 -20.13 28.14
C ARG A 346 -2.18 -19.23 26.95
N TYR A 347 -1.35 -18.22 27.17
CA TYR A 347 -0.82 -17.37 26.10
C TYR A 347 0.61 -17.83 25.83
N VAL A 348 0.89 -18.18 24.58
CA VAL A 348 2.23 -18.55 24.12
C VAL A 348 2.72 -17.43 23.24
N ASP A 349 3.87 -16.87 23.58
CA ASP A 349 4.53 -15.84 22.80
C ASP A 349 5.89 -16.36 22.32
N PHE A 350 6.27 -15.98 21.10
CA PHE A 350 7.57 -16.32 20.57
C PHE A 350 8.55 -15.17 20.86
N CYS A 351 9.45 -15.37 21.82
CA CYS A 351 10.55 -14.45 22.03
C CYS A 351 11.46 -14.43 20.80
N SER A 352 11.55 -13.29 20.12
CA SER A 352 12.43 -13.10 18.97
C SER A 352 12.14 -14.03 17.79
N LEU A 353 10.87 -14.11 17.37
CA LEU A 353 10.44 -14.91 16.21
C LEU A 353 11.27 -14.64 14.96
N TYR A 354 11.35 -13.40 14.48
CA TYR A 354 12.10 -13.07 13.25
C TYR A 354 13.60 -13.39 13.35
N PRO A 355 14.33 -13.01 14.41
CA PRO A 355 15.72 -13.45 14.58
C PRO A 355 15.89 -14.98 14.58
N SER A 356 14.96 -15.72 15.19
CA SER A 356 15.02 -17.18 15.21
C SER A 356 14.81 -17.77 13.81
N VAL A 357 13.84 -17.26 13.05
CA VAL A 357 13.62 -17.64 11.65
C VAL A 357 14.84 -17.29 10.79
N ASN A 358 15.41 -16.10 10.95
CA ASN A 358 16.64 -15.69 10.25
C ASN A 358 17.83 -16.61 10.53
N LYS A 359 17.92 -17.18 11.73
CA LYS A 359 19.05 -18.03 12.13
C LYS A 359 18.87 -19.49 11.69
N TYR A 360 17.65 -20.03 11.78
CA TYR A 360 17.42 -21.47 11.66
C TYR A 360 16.67 -21.89 10.40
N CYS A 361 15.95 -20.98 9.72
CA CYS A 361 15.22 -21.31 8.50
C CYS A 361 16.08 -21.13 7.26
N LYS A 362 15.81 -21.95 6.22
CA LYS A 362 16.41 -21.81 4.91
C LYS A 362 15.83 -20.59 4.18
N TYR A 363 16.69 -19.83 3.52
CA TYR A 363 16.30 -18.75 2.63
C TYR A 363 16.46 -19.18 1.17
N PRO A 364 15.60 -18.72 0.26
CA PRO A 364 15.86 -18.86 -1.16
C PRO A 364 17.11 -18.04 -1.53
N ILE A 365 18.08 -18.69 -2.17
CA ILE A 365 19.34 -18.09 -2.65
C ILE A 365 19.41 -18.34 -4.15
N GLY A 366 19.89 -17.36 -4.92
CA GLY A 366 20.05 -17.46 -6.37
C GLY A 366 18.88 -16.91 -7.20
N HIS A 367 18.96 -17.11 -8.52
CA HIS A 367 17.92 -16.69 -9.45
C HIS A 367 16.76 -17.70 -9.48
N PRO A 368 15.50 -17.23 -9.42
CA PRO A 368 14.36 -18.14 -9.44
C PRO A 368 14.21 -18.81 -10.81
N ILE A 369 13.81 -20.08 -10.79
CA ILE A 369 13.43 -20.84 -11.98
C ILE A 369 11.91 -20.72 -12.14
N THR A 370 11.45 -20.33 -13.33
CA THR A 370 10.02 -20.21 -13.64
C THR A 370 9.50 -21.51 -14.22
N TYR A 371 8.42 -22.04 -13.65
CA TYR A 371 7.68 -23.18 -14.20
C TYR A 371 6.37 -22.65 -14.82
N THR A 372 6.13 -22.92 -16.09
CA THR A 372 4.91 -22.49 -16.81
C THR A 372 3.82 -23.55 -16.79
N ASP A 373 4.19 -24.83 -16.77
CA ASP A 373 3.28 -25.97 -16.96
C ASP A 373 3.52 -27.06 -15.91
N ILE A 374 3.28 -26.73 -14.64
CA ILE A 374 3.40 -27.68 -13.54
C ILE A 374 2.04 -28.04 -12.96
N SER A 375 1.77 -29.34 -12.83
CA SER A 375 0.59 -29.81 -12.10
C SER A 375 0.73 -29.50 -10.61
N VAL A 376 -0.40 -29.38 -9.89
CA VAL A 376 -0.36 -29.15 -8.43
C VAL A 376 0.38 -30.27 -7.71
N ASP A 377 0.19 -31.51 -8.17
CA ASP A 377 0.85 -32.69 -7.59
C ASP A 377 2.37 -32.68 -7.82
N ASP A 378 2.82 -32.19 -8.98
CA ASP A 378 4.25 -32.05 -9.27
C ASP A 378 4.85 -30.86 -8.52
N TYR A 379 4.10 -29.77 -8.35
CA TYR A 379 4.52 -28.63 -7.54
C TYR A 379 4.78 -29.02 -6.08
N ILE A 380 3.89 -29.83 -5.49
CA ILE A 380 4.04 -30.31 -4.10
C ILE A 380 5.29 -31.22 -3.95
N LYS A 381 5.69 -31.91 -5.02
CA LYS A 381 6.87 -32.78 -5.04
C LYS A 381 8.18 -32.03 -5.26
N ILE A 382 8.15 -30.75 -5.68
CA ILE A 382 9.37 -29.96 -5.82
C ILE A 382 10.02 -29.84 -4.43
N PRO A 383 11.28 -30.30 -4.26
CA PRO A 383 11.99 -30.12 -3.00
C PRO A 383 12.16 -28.62 -2.73
N ILE A 384 11.54 -28.12 -1.66
CA ILE A 384 11.78 -26.76 -1.18
C ILE A 384 13.22 -26.72 -0.65
N GLY A 385 14.16 -26.27 -1.48
CA GLY A 385 15.53 -25.95 -1.09
C GLY A 385 16.49 -27.13 -1.03
N ILE A 386 16.75 -27.75 -2.19
CA ILE A 386 18.02 -28.46 -2.45
C ILE A 386 18.70 -27.76 -3.62
N ILE A 387 19.65 -26.89 -3.31
CA ILE A 387 20.86 -26.78 -4.13
C ILE A 387 21.91 -27.43 -3.24
N SER A 388 22.42 -28.58 -3.68
CA SER A 388 23.57 -29.24 -3.07
C SER A 388 24.78 -28.30 -3.09
N GLU A 389 25.63 -28.46 -2.07
CA GLU A 389 26.83 -27.69 -1.72
C GLU A 389 27.63 -27.07 -2.88
#